data_AF-A0A2D5VIR3-F1
#
_entry.id   AF-A0A2D5VIR3-F1
#
_cell.length_a   1.000
_cell.length_b   1.000
_cell.length_c   1.000
_cell.angle_alpha   90.00
_cell.angle_beta   90.00
_cell.angle_gamma   90.00
#
_symmetry.space_group_name_H-M   'P 1'
#
loop_
_entity.id
_entity.type
_entity.pdbx_description
1 polymer ?
#
loop_
_entity_poly.entity_id
_entity_poly.type
_entity_poly.pdbx_seq_one_letter_code
_entity_poly.pdbx_strand_id
1 'polypeptide(L)'
;MSSTRYELLAEDLEKQGINVSEVKQLLKQQHIETPSWGYGNSGTRFGVFSQEGAARNATERLEDAATVHKYTGVAPTVALHIPWDITDDWEALKQQAADLDIGIGAINPNVFQDQQYKLGSVCNPDEGIRRQAIDHMLECVGIMNATGSTDLSLWFAD
;
A
#
# COMPACT_ATOMS: atom_id res chain seq x y z
N MET A 1 -11.32 -3.99 -30.74
CA MET A 1 -10.60 -4.58 -31.89
C MET A 1 -9.18 -4.86 -31.44
N SER A 2 -8.65 -6.05 -31.71
CA SER A 2 -7.25 -6.37 -31.43
C SER A 2 -6.35 -5.54 -32.36
N SER A 3 -5.18 -5.12 -31.88
CA SER A 3 -4.23 -4.37 -32.72
C SER A 3 -3.36 -5.34 -33.52
N THR A 4 -2.96 -4.97 -34.72
CA THR A 4 -2.06 -5.77 -35.57
C THR A 4 -0.78 -6.19 -34.84
N ARG A 5 -0.26 -5.35 -33.92
CA ARG A 5 0.92 -5.70 -33.12
C ARG A 5 0.65 -6.82 -32.12
N TYR A 6 -0.53 -6.81 -31.51
CA TYR A 6 -0.94 -7.84 -30.56
C TYR A 6 -1.12 -9.19 -31.27
N GLU A 7 -1.74 -9.20 -32.45
CA GLU A 7 -1.90 -10.41 -33.26
C GLU A 7 -0.54 -11.03 -33.63
N LEU A 8 0.40 -10.21 -34.11
CA LEU A 8 1.75 -10.68 -34.46
C LEU A 8 2.49 -11.27 -33.26
N LEU A 9 2.39 -10.63 -32.09
CA LEU A 9 2.98 -11.15 -30.86
C LEU A 9 2.31 -12.47 -30.45
N ALA A 10 0.98 -12.54 -30.48
CA ALA A 10 0.25 -13.74 -30.10
C ALA A 10 0.62 -14.92 -31.00
N GLU A 11 0.71 -14.71 -32.32
CA GLU A 11 1.16 -15.75 -33.26
C GLU A 11 2.59 -16.21 -32.99
N ASP A 12 3.51 -15.29 -32.68
CA ASP A 12 4.90 -15.63 -32.37
C ASP A 12 5.02 -16.45 -31.07
N LEU A 13 4.28 -16.08 -30.03
CA LEU A 13 4.23 -16.80 -28.76
C LEU A 13 3.63 -18.21 -28.93
N GLU A 14 2.52 -18.34 -29.67
CA GLU A 14 1.91 -19.65 -29.93
C GLU A 14 2.85 -20.56 -30.74
N LYS A 15 3.62 -20.02 -31.70
CA LYS A 15 4.67 -20.79 -32.41
C LYS A 15 5.79 -21.27 -31.49
N GLN A 16 6.04 -20.56 -30.40
CA GLN A 16 6.99 -20.97 -29.35
C GLN A 16 6.36 -21.95 -28.34
N GLY A 17 5.09 -22.31 -28.49
CA GLY A 17 4.37 -23.21 -27.59
C GLY A 17 3.84 -22.52 -26.33
N ILE A 18 3.76 -21.19 -26.30
CA ILE A 18 3.21 -20.42 -25.19
C ILE A 18 1.72 -20.19 -25.43
N ASN A 19 0.87 -20.70 -24.53
CA ASN A 19 -0.58 -20.50 -24.57
C ASN A 19 -0.95 -19.06 -24.20
N VAL A 20 -1.27 -18.23 -25.18
CA VAL A 20 -1.55 -16.81 -24.98
C VAL A 20 -2.83 -16.59 -24.17
N SER A 21 -3.83 -17.47 -24.31
CA SER A 21 -5.07 -17.36 -23.53
C SER A 21 -4.82 -17.59 -22.04
N GLU A 22 -3.99 -18.57 -21.70
CA GLU A 22 -3.58 -18.86 -20.32
C GLU A 22 -2.79 -17.70 -19.72
N VAL A 23 -1.79 -17.18 -20.45
CA VAL A 23 -1.03 -15.99 -20.02
C VAL A 23 -1.95 -14.82 -19.69
N LYS A 24 -2.96 -14.54 -20.54
CA LYS A 24 -3.93 -13.47 -20.26
C LYS A 24 -4.76 -13.73 -19.02
N GLN A 25 -5.15 -14.97 -18.76
CA GLN A 25 -5.90 -15.33 -17.56
C GLN A 25 -5.05 -15.09 -16.31
N LEU A 26 -3.78 -15.50 -16.33
CA LEU A 26 -2.83 -15.27 -15.24
C LEU A 26 -2.58 -13.77 -15.00
N LEU A 27 -2.36 -12.99 -16.07
CA LEU A 27 -2.17 -11.53 -15.95
C LEU A 27 -3.39 -10.82 -15.38
N LYS A 28 -4.60 -11.27 -15.71
CA LYS A 28 -5.85 -10.71 -15.14
C LYS A 28 -6.07 -11.05 -13.68
N GLN A 29 -5.39 -12.07 -13.16
CA GLN A 29 -5.42 -12.46 -11.75
C GLN A 29 -4.31 -11.80 -10.94
N GLN A 30 -3.41 -11.05 -11.59
CA GLN A 30 -2.32 -10.39 -10.89
C GLN A 30 -2.88 -9.30 -9.97
N HIS A 31 -2.41 -9.33 -8.72
CA HIS A 31 -2.71 -8.35 -7.70
C HIS A 31 -1.39 -7.70 -7.26
N ILE A 32 -1.32 -6.38 -7.40
CA ILE A 32 -0.22 -5.54 -6.91
C ILE A 32 -0.81 -4.53 -5.93
N GLU A 33 -0.56 -4.72 -4.64
CA GLU A 33 -0.92 -3.74 -3.61
C GLU A 33 -0.11 -2.46 -3.77
N THR A 34 -0.76 -1.31 -3.64
CA THR A 34 -0.09 0.00 -3.73
C THR A 34 0.16 0.61 -2.35
N PRO A 35 1.24 1.38 -2.17
CA PRO A 35 1.51 2.06 -0.90
C PRO A 35 0.79 3.41 -0.81
N SER A 36 0.02 3.65 0.26
CA SER A 36 -0.62 4.96 0.52
C SER A 36 0.36 6.14 0.49
N TRP A 37 1.57 5.92 1.01
CA TRP A 37 2.65 6.91 1.08
C TRP A 37 3.27 7.26 -0.27
N GLY A 38 2.89 6.55 -1.34
CA GLY A 38 3.26 6.88 -2.71
C GLY A 38 2.44 8.02 -3.32
N TYR A 39 1.28 8.36 -2.74
CA TYR A 39 0.36 9.37 -3.29
C TYR A 39 0.55 10.77 -2.71
N GLY A 40 1.31 10.89 -1.62
CA GLY A 40 1.68 12.18 -1.05
C GLY A 40 2.88 12.83 -1.75
N ASN A 41 3.31 13.98 -1.23
CA ASN A 41 4.54 14.62 -1.69
C ASN A 41 5.75 13.71 -1.41
N SER A 42 6.49 13.35 -2.47
CA SER A 42 7.75 12.63 -2.35
C SER A 42 8.92 13.60 -2.14
N GLY A 43 10.01 13.07 -1.58
CA GLY A 43 11.21 13.85 -1.35
C GLY A 43 12.42 12.98 -1.09
N THR A 44 13.55 13.65 -0.88
CA THR A 44 14.80 13.03 -0.47
C THR A 44 15.28 13.67 0.83
N ARG A 45 16.39 13.19 1.37
CA ARG A 45 17.07 13.88 2.49
C ARG A 45 17.45 15.34 2.22
N PHE A 46 17.44 15.79 0.96
CA PHE A 46 17.76 17.16 0.58
C PHE A 46 16.54 18.09 0.54
N GLY A 47 15.32 17.55 0.43
CA GLY A 47 14.11 18.37 0.35
C GLY A 47 12.90 17.61 -0.17
N VAL A 48 11.74 18.21 0.08
CA VAL A 48 10.42 17.79 -0.38
C VAL A 48 9.87 18.95 -1.22
N PHE A 49 9.42 18.66 -2.44
CA PHE A 49 8.83 19.66 -3.34
C PHE A 49 7.34 19.38 -3.47
N SER A 50 6.51 20.35 -3.08
CA SER A 50 5.07 20.20 -3.11
C SER A 50 4.55 20.11 -4.55
N GLN A 51 3.70 19.13 -4.81
CA GLN A 51 3.02 18.94 -6.08
C GLN A 51 1.55 19.31 -5.93
N GLU A 52 0.99 19.97 -6.94
CA GLU A 52 -0.43 20.26 -6.98
C GLU A 52 -1.21 18.94 -7.07
N GLY A 53 -2.24 18.79 -6.21
CA GLY A 53 -3.06 17.59 -6.16
C GLY A 53 -2.47 16.41 -5.37
N ALA A 54 -1.28 16.55 -4.76
CA ALA A 54 -0.74 15.48 -3.91
C ALA A 54 -1.64 15.20 -2.69
N ALA A 55 -1.95 13.93 -2.44
CA ALA A 55 -2.84 13.51 -1.37
C ALA A 55 -2.30 13.89 0.03
N ARG A 56 -3.19 14.41 0.87
CA ARG A 56 -2.85 15.02 2.17
C ARG A 56 -3.25 14.18 3.37
N ASN A 57 -4.18 13.26 3.18
CA ASN A 57 -4.78 12.43 4.22
C ASN A 57 -5.14 11.04 3.66
N ALA A 58 -5.55 10.12 4.53
CA ALA A 58 -5.89 8.74 4.14
C ALA A 58 -7.01 8.69 3.08
N THR A 59 -8.07 9.48 3.25
CA THR A 59 -9.20 9.58 2.30
C THR A 59 -8.73 9.94 0.88
N GLU A 60 -7.91 10.98 0.72
CA GLU A 60 -7.37 11.38 -0.59
C GLU A 60 -6.44 10.30 -1.17
N ARG A 61 -5.66 9.61 -0.32
CA ARG A 61 -4.80 8.51 -0.76
C ARG A 61 -5.61 7.31 -1.26
N LEU A 62 -6.80 7.05 -0.69
CA LEU A 62 -7.72 6.03 -1.22
C LEU A 62 -8.26 6.42 -2.60
N GLU A 63 -8.62 7.68 -2.81
CA GLU A 63 -9.13 8.18 -4.11
C GLU A 63 -8.07 8.04 -5.22
N ASP A 64 -6.81 8.38 -4.90
CA ASP A 64 -5.69 8.20 -5.82
C ASP A 64 -5.38 6.72 -6.08
N ALA A 65 -5.42 5.88 -5.04
CA ALA A 65 -5.26 4.42 -5.19
C ALA A 65 -6.35 3.80 -6.07
N ALA A 66 -7.60 4.21 -5.88
CA ALA A 66 -8.72 3.78 -6.70
C ALA A 66 -8.57 4.20 -8.16
N THR A 67 -8.02 5.40 -8.40
CA THR A 67 -7.68 5.86 -9.75
C THR A 67 -6.63 4.97 -10.39
N VAL A 68 -5.58 4.56 -9.66
CA VAL A 68 -4.60 3.57 -10.14
C VAL A 68 -5.27 2.24 -10.46
N HIS A 69 -6.13 1.73 -9.58
CA HIS A 69 -6.84 0.48 -9.81
C HIS A 69 -7.71 0.54 -11.07
N LYS A 70 -8.50 1.61 -11.22
CA LYS A 70 -9.37 1.84 -12.38
C LYS A 70 -8.63 1.76 -13.71
N TYR A 71 -7.41 2.31 -13.80
CA TYR A 71 -6.64 2.31 -15.04
C TYR A 71 -5.78 1.07 -15.25
N THR A 72 -5.36 0.39 -14.19
CA THR A 72 -4.45 -0.77 -14.28
C THR A 72 -5.15 -2.11 -14.20
N GLY A 73 -6.29 -2.19 -13.50
CA GLY A 73 -7.06 -3.40 -13.24
C GLY A 73 -6.40 -4.39 -12.27
N VAL A 74 -5.19 -4.12 -11.79
CA VAL A 74 -4.37 -5.07 -11.00
C VAL A 74 -4.05 -4.58 -9.59
N ALA A 75 -4.47 -3.37 -9.21
CA ALA A 75 -4.18 -2.79 -7.90
C ALA A 75 -5.39 -2.66 -6.96
N PRO A 76 -6.11 -3.75 -6.61
CA PRO A 76 -7.36 -3.66 -5.86
C PRO A 76 -7.18 -3.38 -4.37
N THR A 77 -5.96 -3.25 -3.83
CA THR A 77 -5.72 -2.91 -2.42
C THR A 77 -4.64 -1.85 -2.25
N VAL A 78 -4.73 -1.12 -1.13
CA VAL A 78 -3.77 -0.10 -0.71
C VAL A 78 -3.29 -0.35 0.72
N ALA A 79 -1.97 -0.45 0.89
CA ALA A 79 -1.32 -0.57 2.19
C ALA A 79 -1.34 0.77 2.94
N LEU A 80 -1.60 0.73 4.24
CA LEU A 80 -1.59 1.92 5.11
C LEU A 80 -0.37 1.91 6.03
N HIS A 81 0.10 3.09 6.40
CA HIS A 81 1.25 3.32 7.26
C HIS A 81 0.86 4.20 8.44
N ILE A 82 0.99 3.68 9.66
CA ILE A 82 0.52 4.35 10.87
C ILE A 82 1.70 5.00 11.60
N PRO A 83 1.66 6.31 11.91
CA PRO A 83 0.48 7.18 11.96
C PRO A 83 0.23 8.06 10.73
N TRP A 84 0.93 7.87 9.61
CA TRP A 84 0.76 8.75 8.43
C TRP A 84 -0.64 8.70 7.82
N ASP A 85 -1.33 7.57 7.92
CA ASP A 85 -2.70 7.33 7.46
C ASP A 85 -3.73 7.27 8.59
N ILE A 86 -3.42 7.89 9.74
CA ILE A 86 -4.35 7.89 10.87
C ILE A 86 -5.68 8.58 10.51
N THR A 87 -6.78 8.02 11.02
CA THR A 87 -8.13 8.57 10.91
C THR A 87 -8.86 8.35 12.23
N ASP A 88 -9.89 9.15 12.48
CA ASP A 88 -10.75 9.04 13.65
C ASP A 88 -11.79 7.90 13.51
N ASP A 89 -12.04 7.43 12.28
CA ASP A 89 -13.03 6.39 11.98
C ASP A 89 -12.51 5.38 10.93
N TRP A 90 -12.06 4.23 11.42
CA TRP A 90 -11.53 3.14 10.58
C TRP A 90 -12.61 2.40 9.80
N GLU A 91 -13.83 2.30 10.33
CA GLU A 91 -14.95 1.65 9.63
C GLU A 91 -15.44 2.52 8.46
N ALA A 92 -15.51 3.84 8.65
CA ALA A 92 -15.81 4.77 7.57
C ALA A 92 -14.73 4.74 6.47
N LEU A 93 -13.44 4.70 6.85
CA LEU A 93 -12.35 4.61 5.87
C LEU A 93 -12.41 3.30 5.06
N LYS A 94 -12.71 2.18 5.72
CA LYS A 94 -12.92 0.89 5.07
C LYS A 94 -14.12 0.90 4.12
N GLN A 95 -15.24 1.49 4.53
CA GLN A 95 -16.41 1.64 3.68
C GLN A 95 -16.09 2.50 2.46
N GLN A 96 -15.37 3.60 2.64
CA GLN A 96 -14.92 4.45 1.53
C GLN A 96 -14.05 3.68 0.54
N ALA A 97 -13.10 2.86 1.01
CA ALA A 97 -12.30 2.02 0.13
C ALA A 97 -13.19 1.10 -0.73
N ALA A 98 -14.15 0.44 -0.08
CA ALA A 98 -15.09 -0.45 -0.77
C ALA A 98 -15.96 0.29 -1.81
N ASP A 99 -16.43 1.49 -1.49
CA ASP A 99 -17.21 2.35 -2.41
C ASP A 99 -16.37 2.82 -3.63
N LEU A 100 -15.04 2.80 -3.50
CA LEU A 100 -14.06 3.13 -4.54
C LEU A 100 -13.55 1.90 -5.32
N ASP A 101 -14.18 0.73 -5.13
CA ASP A 101 -13.78 -0.56 -5.74
C ASP A 101 -12.35 -1.01 -5.36
N ILE A 102 -11.86 -0.62 -4.18
CA ILE A 102 -10.58 -1.09 -3.60
C ILE A 102 -10.75 -1.57 -2.15
N GLY A 103 -9.73 -2.22 -1.61
CA GLY A 103 -9.66 -2.64 -0.21
C GLY A 103 -8.48 -2.03 0.55
N ILE A 104 -8.59 -2.01 1.88
CA ILE A 104 -7.43 -1.73 2.74
C ILE A 104 -6.57 -2.98 2.82
N GLY A 105 -5.29 -2.80 2.50
CA GLY A 105 -4.25 -3.81 2.43
C GLY A 105 -3.49 -3.99 3.75
N ALA A 106 -2.19 -4.26 3.65
CA ALA A 106 -1.33 -4.41 4.82
C ALA A 106 -1.28 -3.13 5.68
N ILE A 107 -1.19 -3.31 7.01
CA ILE A 107 -0.96 -2.21 7.97
C ILE A 107 0.52 -2.20 8.34
N ASN A 108 1.15 -1.01 8.29
CA ASN A 108 2.59 -0.83 8.49
C ASN A 108 2.82 0.09 9.71
N PRO A 109 3.28 -0.44 10.85
CA PRO A 109 3.66 0.38 12.00
C PRO A 109 4.93 1.20 11.72
N ASN A 110 4.91 2.51 11.99
CA ASN A 110 6.10 3.34 11.99
C ASN A 110 6.76 3.32 13.38
N VAL A 111 7.97 2.78 13.44
CA VAL A 111 8.82 2.80 14.64
C VAL A 111 10.22 3.30 14.33
N PHE A 112 10.36 4.21 13.36
CA PHE A 112 11.68 4.63 12.83
C PHE A 112 11.87 6.15 12.69
N GLN A 113 10.82 6.96 12.76
CA GLN A 113 10.94 8.42 12.55
C GLN A 113 11.06 9.22 13.84
N ASP A 114 10.44 8.77 14.92
CA ASP A 114 10.39 9.55 16.15
C ASP A 114 11.76 9.65 16.82
N GLN A 115 11.99 10.78 17.49
CA GLN A 115 13.28 11.10 18.14
C GLN A 115 13.70 10.05 19.18
N GLN A 116 12.74 9.39 19.82
CA GLN A 116 13.00 8.30 20.77
C GLN A 116 13.60 7.07 20.10
N TYR A 117 13.29 6.81 18.83
CA TYR A 117 13.80 5.66 18.07
C TYR A 117 15.18 5.89 17.46
N LYS A 118 15.86 7.00 17.82
CA LYS A 118 17.22 7.32 17.34
C LYS A 118 18.24 6.20 17.56
N LEU A 119 18.08 5.39 18.61
CA LEU A 119 18.97 4.26 18.93
C LEU A 119 18.29 2.89 18.72
N GLY A 120 17.32 2.82 17.83
CA GLY A 120 16.51 1.63 17.55
C GLY A 120 15.11 1.70 18.17
N SER A 121 14.28 0.71 17.86
CA SER A 121 12.92 0.53 18.33
C SER A 121 12.77 -0.74 19.16
N VAL A 122 12.53 -1.89 18.54
CA VAL A 122 12.36 -3.20 19.18
C VAL A 122 13.64 -3.74 19.80
N CYS A 123 14.80 -3.29 19.33
CA CYS A 123 16.14 -3.61 19.83
C CYS A 123 16.75 -2.43 20.61
N ASN A 124 15.98 -1.39 20.92
CA ASN A 124 16.48 -0.24 21.68
C ASN A 124 17.03 -0.70 23.06
N PRO A 125 18.17 -0.16 23.55
CA PRO A 125 18.69 -0.50 24.88
C PRO A 125 17.72 -0.15 26.01
N ASP A 126 16.90 0.89 25.85
CA ASP A 126 15.88 1.30 26.81
C ASP A 126 14.63 0.41 26.70
N GLU A 127 14.24 -0.22 27.83
CA GLU A 127 13.09 -1.11 27.88
C GLU A 127 11.74 -0.41 27.68
N GLY A 128 11.63 0.86 28.10
CA GLY A 128 10.45 1.67 27.90
C GLY A 128 10.21 1.95 26.41
N ILE A 129 11.27 2.21 25.65
CA ILE A 129 11.19 2.46 24.20
C ILE A 129 10.80 1.17 23.46
N ARG A 130 11.37 0.02 23.84
CA ARG A 130 10.96 -1.28 23.27
C ARG A 130 9.48 -1.55 23.54
N ARG A 131 9.02 -1.29 24.77
CA ARG A 131 7.60 -1.46 25.14
C ARG A 131 6.70 -0.57 24.27
N GLN A 132 7.05 0.71 24.10
CA GLN A 132 6.27 1.63 23.26
C GLN A 132 6.20 1.18 21.80
N ALA A 133 7.30 0.69 21.22
CA ALA A 133 7.27 0.14 19.86
C ALA A 133 6.33 -1.06 19.73
N ILE A 134 6.36 -1.98 20.71
CA ILE A 134 5.47 -3.15 20.74
C ILE A 134 4.01 -2.72 20.92
N ASP A 135 3.74 -1.77 21.82
CA ASP A 135 2.39 -1.28 22.07
C ASP A 135 1.80 -0.61 20.80
N HIS A 136 2.62 0.13 20.05
CA HIS A 136 2.22 0.68 18.74
C HIS A 136 1.90 -0.39 17.70
N MET A 137 2.65 -1.49 17.67
CA MET A 137 2.34 -2.62 16.78
C MET A 137 1.01 -3.29 17.18
N LEU A 138 0.73 -3.41 18.48
CA LEU A 138 -0.54 -3.95 18.97
C LEU A 138 -1.71 -3.01 18.66
N GLU A 139 -1.50 -1.69 18.69
CA GLU A 139 -2.48 -0.71 18.19
C GLU A 139 -2.76 -0.93 16.70
N CYS A 140 -1.71 -1.13 15.89
CA CYS A 140 -1.86 -1.45 14.47
C CYS A 140 -2.62 -2.76 14.24
N VAL A 141 -2.45 -3.78 15.09
CA VAL A 141 -3.29 -5.00 15.06
C VAL A 141 -4.77 -4.67 15.38
N GLY A 142 -5.02 -3.71 16.28
CA GLY A 142 -6.37 -3.17 16.49
C GLY A 142 -6.95 -2.55 15.22
N ILE A 143 -6.16 -1.75 14.50
CA ILE A 143 -6.53 -1.14 13.22
C ILE A 143 -6.79 -2.21 12.15
N MET A 144 -5.99 -3.27 12.11
CA MET A 144 -6.22 -4.40 11.20
C MET A 144 -7.60 -5.02 11.42
N ASN A 145 -7.99 -5.23 12.68
CA ASN A 145 -9.30 -5.81 12.99
C ASN A 145 -10.47 -4.92 12.51
N ALA A 146 -10.36 -3.59 12.67
CA ALA A 146 -11.39 -2.66 12.20
C ALA A 146 -11.45 -2.62 10.66
N THR A 147 -10.29 -2.46 10.02
CA THR A 147 -10.18 -2.33 8.56
C THR A 147 -10.41 -3.64 7.80
N GLY A 148 -10.28 -4.79 8.47
CA GLY A 148 -10.33 -6.12 7.85
C GLY A 148 -9.01 -6.56 7.22
N SER A 149 -7.91 -5.82 7.47
CA SER A 149 -6.57 -6.21 7.04
C SER A 149 -6.10 -7.49 7.74
N THR A 150 -5.40 -8.35 7.01
CA THR A 150 -4.86 -9.62 7.50
C THR A 150 -3.36 -9.60 7.74
N ASP A 151 -2.67 -8.57 7.24
CA ASP A 151 -1.22 -8.54 7.15
C ASP A 151 -0.65 -7.34 7.92
N LEU A 152 0.19 -7.63 8.92
CA LEU A 152 1.02 -6.64 9.59
C LEU A 152 2.40 -6.66 8.95
N SER A 153 2.75 -5.61 8.21
CA SER A 153 4.06 -5.49 7.56
C SER A 153 5.02 -4.74 8.47
N LEU A 154 6.09 -5.43 8.89
CA LEU A 154 7.06 -4.93 9.85
C LEU A 154 8.38 -4.62 9.16
N TRP A 155 8.77 -3.34 9.19
CA TRP A 155 10.09 -2.88 8.79
C TRP A 155 10.72 -2.10 9.93
N PHE A 156 11.98 -2.44 10.26
CA PHE A 156 12.71 -1.85 11.38
C PHE A 156 14.00 -1.19 10.90
N ALA A 157 14.36 -0.08 11.54
CA ALA A 157 15.61 0.64 11.30
C ALA A 157 16.70 0.34 12.34
N ASP A 158 16.42 -0.56 13.28
CA ASP A 158 17.28 -1.02 14.39
C ASP A 158 18.68 -1.49 13.97
#